data_AF-A0A1F9DTQ5-F1
#
_entry.id   AF-A0A1F9DTQ5-F1
#
_cell.length_a   1.000
_cell.length_b   1.000
_cell.length_c   1.000
_cell.angle_alpha   90.00
_cell.angle_beta   90.00
_cell.angle_gamma   90.00
#
_symmetry.space_group_name_H-M   'P 1'
#
loop_
_entity.id
_entity.type
_entity.pdbx_description
1 polymer ?
#
loop_
_entity_poly.entity_id
_entity_poly.type
_entity_poly.pdbx_seq_one_letter_code
_entity_poly.pdbx_strand_id
1 'polypeptide(L)'
;MLLSKENYEIKNKIMEFDQKIEDMHQDFYKYYYGVEKKMPNWEAFERELLVYSRRKILDFELSRNFDRILFKFQNRKQIWLKWIEESHHKVTGQK
;
A
#
# COMPACT_ATOMS: atom_id res chain seq x y z
N MET A 1 -17.65 -4.71 -27.04
CA MET A 1 -17.23 -5.56 -25.91
C MET A 1 -16.89 -4.64 -24.73
N LEU A 2 -17.86 -4.30 -23.88
CA LEU A 2 -17.68 -3.31 -22.79
C LEU A 2 -16.99 -3.91 -21.56
N LEU A 3 -17.27 -5.19 -21.28
CA LEU A 3 -16.68 -5.93 -20.15
C LEU A 3 -15.15 -6.08 -20.27
N SER A 4 -14.61 -6.19 -21.48
CA SER A 4 -13.15 -6.34 -21.67
C SER A 4 -12.39 -5.06 -21.36
N LYS A 5 -12.96 -3.89 -21.66
CA LYS A 5 -12.34 -2.59 -21.35
C LYS A 5 -12.36 -2.31 -19.84
N GLU A 6 -13.50 -2.54 -19.19
CA GLU A 6 -13.61 -2.37 -17.74
C GLU A 6 -12.67 -3.33 -16.98
N ASN A 7 -12.61 -4.61 -17.37
CA ASN A 7 -11.70 -5.57 -16.77
C ASN A 7 -10.23 -5.18 -16.98
N TYR A 8 -9.89 -4.61 -18.14
CA TYR A 8 -8.55 -4.12 -18.42
C TYR A 8 -8.18 -2.92 -17.50
N GLU A 9 -9.09 -1.98 -17.32
CA GLU A 9 -8.90 -0.85 -16.39
C GLU A 9 -8.74 -1.32 -14.94
N ILE A 10 -9.56 -2.28 -14.50
CA ILE A 10 -9.45 -2.86 -13.17
C ILE A 10 -8.09 -3.56 -12.99
N LYS A 11 -7.66 -4.34 -13.99
CA LYS A 11 -6.36 -5.01 -13.97
C LYS A 11 -5.21 -4.02 -13.83
N ASN A 12 -5.20 -2.97 -14.65
CA ASN A 12 -4.15 -1.95 -14.58
C ASN A 12 -4.15 -1.25 -13.21
N LYS A 13 -5.32 -0.94 -12.66
CA LYS A 13 -5.41 -0.30 -11.35
C LYS A 13 -4.91 -1.20 -10.21
N ILE A 14 -5.18 -2.51 -10.29
CA ILE A 14 -4.61 -3.50 -9.35
C ILE A 14 -3.08 -3.53 -9.45
N MET A 15 -2.51 -3.49 -10.66
CA MET A 15 -1.07 -3.44 -10.86
C MET A 15 -0.44 -2.15 -10.32
N GLU A 16 -1.10 -1.00 -10.52
CA GLU A 16 -0.66 0.27 -9.94
C GLU A 16 -0.62 0.21 -8.40
N PHE A 17 -1.62 -0.40 -7.77
CA PHE A 17 -1.62 -0.59 -6.32
C PHE A 17 -0.49 -1.48 -5.85
N ASP A 18 -0.21 -2.57 -6.57
CA ASP A 18 0.90 -3.45 -6.24
C ASP A 18 2.25 -2.72 -6.26
N GLN A 19 2.49 -1.95 -7.33
CA GLN A 19 3.71 -1.15 -7.46
C GLN A 19 3.80 -0.10 -6.36
N LYS A 20 2.70 0.61 -6.06
CA LYS A 20 2.66 1.64 -5.02
C LYS A 20 2.94 1.09 -3.63
N ILE A 21 2.57 -0.17 -3.34
CA ILE A 21 2.95 -0.85 -2.09
C ILE A 21 4.47 -1.02 -2.01
N GLU A 22 5.11 -1.46 -3.09
CA GLU A 22 6.57 -1.68 -3.11
C GLU A 22 7.34 -0.36 -3.06
N ASP A 23 6.92 0.66 -3.81
CA ASP A 23 7.53 1.99 -3.77
C ASP A 23 7.45 2.58 -2.35
N MET A 24 6.26 2.51 -1.74
CA MET A 24 6.06 2.96 -0.36
C MET A 24 6.92 2.16 0.63
N HIS A 25 7.13 0.87 0.39
CA HIS A 25 8.02 0.06 1.22
C HIS A 25 9.46 0.54 1.16
N GLN A 26 9.95 0.90 -0.03
CA GLN A 26 11.29 1.50 -0.19
C GLN A 26 11.38 2.86 0.50
N ASP A 27 10.37 3.71 0.39
CA ASP A 27 10.37 5.02 1.03
C ASP A 27 10.36 4.90 2.56
N PHE A 28 9.63 3.91 3.11
CA PHE A 28 9.67 3.59 4.53
C PHE A 28 11.03 3.09 4.98
N TYR A 29 11.68 2.27 4.17
CA TYR A 29 13.04 1.81 4.44
C TYR A 29 13.99 3.01 4.52
N LYS A 30 13.97 3.92 3.53
CA LYS A 30 14.78 5.14 3.56
C LYS A 30 14.47 6.03 4.77
N TYR A 31 13.21 6.20 5.12
CA TYR A 31 12.80 6.96 6.31
C TYR A 31 13.35 6.35 7.59
N TYR A 32 13.24 5.04 7.76
CA TYR A 32 13.73 4.31 8.93
C TYR A 32 15.25 4.45 9.14
N TYR A 33 16.03 4.46 8.06
CA TYR A 33 17.48 4.68 8.10
C TYR A 33 17.88 6.17 8.10
N GLY A 34 16.91 7.09 8.12
CA GLY A 34 17.16 8.53 8.15
C GLY A 34 17.67 9.12 6.83
N VAL A 35 17.59 8.38 5.73
CA VAL A 35 17.94 8.87 4.38
C VAL A 35 16.91 9.90 3.91
N GLU A 36 15.62 9.62 4.15
CA GLU A 36 14.54 10.57 3.90
C GLU A 36 13.95 11.07 5.23
N LYS A 37 13.72 12.39 5.33
CA LYS A 37 13.19 13.01 6.56
C LYS A 37 11.67 12.97 6.65
N LYS A 38 10.99 12.68 5.53
CA LYS A 38 9.53 12.74 5.44
C LYS A 38 8.96 11.34 5.58
N MET A 39 8.03 11.18 6.51
CA MET A 39 7.29 9.93 6.66
C MET A 39 6.39 9.70 5.42
N PRO A 40 6.42 8.50 4.81
CA PRO A 40 5.52 8.16 3.72
C PRO A 40 4.05 8.19 4.18
N ASN A 41 3.16 8.77 3.37
CA ASN A 41 1.75 8.93 3.70
C ASN A 41 0.94 7.65 3.35
N TRP A 42 1.11 6.62 4.17
CA TRP A 42 0.40 5.35 4.03
C TRP A 42 -1.09 5.45 4.31
N GLU A 43 -1.53 6.40 5.14
CA GLU A 43 -2.94 6.61 5.49
C GLU A 43 -3.76 7.05 4.28
N ALA A 44 -3.21 7.95 3.45
CA ALA A 44 -3.85 8.36 2.22
C ALA A 44 -3.99 7.20 1.24
N PHE A 45 -2.97 6.32 1.18
CA PHE A 45 -3.02 5.15 0.33
C PHE A 45 -4.00 4.09 0.85
N GLU A 46 -4.08 3.88 2.16
CA GLU A 46 -5.10 3.02 2.77
C GLU A 46 -6.51 3.51 2.42
N ARG A 47 -6.76 4.82 2.52
CA ARG A 47 -8.04 5.41 2.12
C ARG A 47 -8.35 5.15 0.64
N GLU A 48 -7.36 5.26 -0.24
CA GLU A 48 -7.53 4.96 -1.67
C GLU A 48 -7.94 3.49 -1.88
N LEU A 49 -7.26 2.54 -1.23
CA LEU A 49 -7.59 1.11 -1.29
C LEU A 49 -8.99 0.82 -0.73
N LEU A 50 -9.37 1.44 0.38
CA LEU A 50 -10.69 1.28 0.99
C LEU A 50 -11.84 1.86 0.15
N VAL A 51 -11.58 2.96 -0.57
CA VAL A 51 -12.55 3.49 -1.52
C VAL A 51 -12.68 2.55 -2.71
N TYR A 52 -11.56 2.05 -3.22
CA TYR A 52 -11.57 1.14 -4.36
C TYR A 52 -12.20 -0.22 -4.03
N SER A 53 -12.03 -0.74 -2.82
CA SER A 53 -12.61 -2.02 -2.40
C SER A 53 -14.13 -2.05 -2.37
N ARG A 54 -14.78 -0.88 -2.33
CA ARG A 54 -16.24 -0.76 -2.43
C ARG A 54 -16.74 -0.93 -3.86
N ARG A 55 -15.86 -0.89 -4.87
CA ARG A 55 -16.22 -1.12 -6.27
C ARG A 55 -16.57 -2.58 -6.48
N LYS A 56 -17.66 -2.85 -7.20
CA LYS A 56 -18.05 -4.20 -7.57
C LYS A 56 -17.12 -4.72 -8.67
N ILE A 57 -16.29 -5.72 -8.36
CA ILE A 57 -15.47 -6.44 -9.34
C ILE A 57 -16.20 -7.75 -9.68
N LEU A 58 -16.76 -7.84 -10.88
CA LEU A 58 -17.53 -9.02 -11.32
C LEU A 58 -16.63 -10.18 -11.75
N ASP A 59 -15.44 -9.86 -12.24
CA ASP A 59 -14.46 -10.84 -12.65
C ASP A 59 -13.79 -11.48 -11.42
N PHE A 60 -13.93 -12.80 -11.30
CA PHE A 60 -13.45 -13.53 -10.14
C PHE A 60 -11.93 -13.48 -9.96
N GLU A 61 -11.17 -13.52 -11.07
CA GLU A 61 -9.71 -13.49 -11.02
C GLU A 61 -9.23 -12.10 -10.59
N LEU A 62 -9.83 -11.04 -11.14
CA LEU A 62 -9.52 -9.67 -10.74
C LEU A 62 -9.90 -9.40 -9.28
N SER A 63 -11.04 -9.90 -8.80
CA SER A 63 -11.43 -9.78 -7.39
C SER A 63 -10.40 -10.45 -6.48
N ARG A 64 -10.03 -11.70 -6.79
CA ARG A 64 -9.01 -12.44 -6.02
C ARG A 64 -7.65 -11.75 -6.05
N ASN A 65 -7.26 -11.19 -7.19
CA ASN A 65 -6.00 -10.45 -7.30
C ASN A 65 -6.03 -9.19 -6.43
N PHE A 66 -7.15 -8.47 -6.41
CA PHE A 66 -7.29 -7.32 -5.53
C PHE A 66 -7.25 -7.72 -4.04
N ASP A 67 -7.87 -8.83 -3.64
CA ASP A 67 -7.78 -9.34 -2.26
C ASP A 67 -6.34 -9.64 -1.84
N ARG A 68 -5.52 -10.19 -2.76
CA ARG A 68 -4.07 -10.39 -2.53
C ARG A 68 -3.34 -9.08 -2.31
N ILE A 69 -3.69 -8.03 -3.06
CA ILE A 69 -3.12 -6.68 -2.87
C ILE A 69 -3.49 -6.10 -1.51
N LEU A 70 -4.76 -6.24 -1.09
CA LEU A 70 -5.19 -5.80 0.24
C LEU A 70 -4.43 -6.52 1.35
N PHE A 71 -4.28 -7.85 1.23
CA PHE A 71 -3.51 -8.64 2.19
C PHE A 71 -2.03 -8.21 2.22
N LYS A 72 -1.41 -8.04 1.05
CA LYS A 72 -0.03 -7.55 0.92
C LYS A 72 0.14 -6.18 1.59
N PHE A 73 -0.78 -5.24 1.35
CA PHE A 73 -0.78 -3.92 1.99
C PHE A 73 -0.84 -4.03 3.51
N GLN A 74 -1.77 -4.82 4.07
CA GLN A 74 -1.90 -4.96 5.52
C GLN A 74 -0.63 -5.54 6.17
N ASN A 75 0.00 -6.54 5.54
CA ASN A 75 1.27 -7.09 6.02
C ASN A 75 2.40 -6.04 5.98
N ARG A 76 2.51 -5.28 4.89
CA ARG A 76 3.52 -4.21 4.77
C ARG A 76 3.28 -3.08 5.76
N LYS A 77 2.02 -2.67 5.96
CA LYS A 77 1.62 -1.66 6.94
C LYS A 77 2.05 -2.02 8.35
N GLN A 78 1.87 -3.28 8.78
CA GLN A 78 2.36 -3.72 10.09
C GLN A 78 3.87 -3.52 10.26
N ILE A 79 4.66 -3.83 9.23
CA ILE A 79 6.11 -3.61 9.23
C ILE A 79 6.43 -2.11 9.33
N TRP A 80 5.76 -1.28 8.52
CA TRP A 80 5.98 0.16 8.50
C TRP A 80 5.66 0.83 9.83
N LEU A 81 4.54 0.46 10.46
CA LEU A 81 4.15 0.98 11.77
C LEU A 81 5.18 0.63 12.84
N LYS A 82 5.68 -0.61 12.83
CA LYS A 82 6.76 -1.03 13.73
C LYS A 82 8.03 -0.20 13.52
N TRP A 83 8.42 0.06 12.27
CA TRP A 83 9.56 0.93 11.95
C TRP A 83 9.36 2.36 12.44
N ILE A 84 8.15 2.91 12.31
CA ILE A 84 7.80 4.23 12.84
C ILE A 84 7.98 4.25 14.37
N GLU A 85 7.40 3.29 15.07
CA GLU A 85 7.52 3.16 16.53
C GLU A 85 8.99 3.08 16.95
N GLU A 86 9.78 2.20 16.35
CA GLU A 86 11.21 2.05 16.64
C GLU A 86 12.00 3.34 16.36
N SER A 87 11.66 4.06 15.28
CA SER A 87 12.31 5.33 14.95
C SER A 87 12.03 6.41 15.99
N HIS A 88 10.78 6.48 16.49
CA HIS A 88 10.43 7.41 17.57
C HIS A 88 11.14 7.08 18.88
N HIS A 89 11.30 5.80 19.23
CA HIS A 89 12.04 5.38 20.42
C HIS A 89 13.55 5.68 20.33
N LYS A 90 14.16 5.55 19.15
CA LYS A 90 15.57 5.93 18.93
C LYS A 90 15.81 7.42 19.17
N VAL A 91 14.85 8.28 18.81
CA VAL A 91 14.95 9.74 18.99
C VAL A 91 14.74 10.15 20.46
N THR A 92 13.89 9.46 21.21
CA THR A 92 13.61 9.79 22.63
C THR A 92 14.58 9.17 23.63
N GLY A 93 15.25 8.06 23.29
CA GLY A 93 16.25 7.40 24.14
C GLY A 93 17.67 8.00 24.08
N GLN A 94 17.88 9.09 23.34
CA GLN A 94 19.16 9.84 23.27
C GLN A 94 19.21 11.06 24.22
N LYS A 95 18.35 11.14 25.22
CA LYS A 95 18.41 12.18 26.26
C LYS A 95 19.05 11.69 27.55
#